data_AF-Q5DTB7-F1
#
_entry.id   AF-Q5DTB7-F1
#
_cell.length_a   1.000
_cell.length_b   1.000
_cell.length_c   1.000
_cell.angle_alpha   90.00
_cell.angle_beta   90.00
_cell.angle_gamma   90.00
#
_symmetry.space_group_name_H-M   'P 1'
#
loop_
_entity.id
_entity.type
_entity.pdbx_description
1 polymer ?
#
loop_
_entity_poly.entity_id
_entity_poly.type
_entity_poly.pdbx_seq_one_letter_code
_entity_poly.pdbx_strand_id
1 'polypeptide(L)' 'EHERIFKRFDAKGDGKISSSELGETLKPLGSVTLEEIQRMMAEIDTDGDGFL' A
#
# COMPACT_ATOMS: atom_id res chain seq x y z
N GLU A 1 -9.59 1.84 13.72
CA GLU A 1 -9.48 0.51 13.07
C GLU A 1 -8.45 0.46 11.94
N HIS A 2 -8.20 1.57 11.24
CA HIS A 2 -7.22 1.68 10.15
C HIS A 2 -5.79 1.27 10.53
N GLU A 3 -5.32 1.57 11.75
CA GLU A 3 -3.91 1.33 12.15
C GLU A 3 -3.48 -0.15 12.14
N ARG A 4 -4.39 -1.10 12.41
CA ARG A 4 -4.07 -2.54 12.36
C ARG A 4 -3.94 -3.05 10.94
N ILE A 5 -4.72 -2.48 10.03
CA ILE A 5 -4.68 -2.76 8.62
C ILE A 5 -3.40 -2.16 8.07
N PHE A 6 -3.14 -0.88 8.36
CA PHE A 6 -1.89 -0.21 8.02
C PHE A 6 -0.65 -0.96 8.49
N LYS A 7 -0.57 -1.38 9.76
CA LYS A 7 0.55 -2.21 10.27
C LYS A 7 0.67 -3.59 9.63
N ARG A 8 -0.38 -4.10 8.99
CA ARG A 8 -0.30 -5.34 8.20
C ARG A 8 0.27 -5.10 6.81
N PHE A 9 0.14 -3.89 6.28
CA PHE A 9 0.65 -3.48 4.97
C PHE A 9 2.05 -2.87 5.07
N ASP A 10 2.36 -2.14 6.14
CA ASP A 10 3.67 -1.59 6.50
C ASP A 10 4.61 -2.71 6.97
N ALA A 11 5.21 -3.41 6.00
CA ALA A 11 6.12 -4.51 6.24
C ALA A 11 7.47 -4.04 6.80
N LYS A 12 7.87 -2.79 6.51
CA LYS A 12 9.10 -2.20 7.05
C LYS A 12 8.96 -1.62 8.45
N GLY A 13 7.73 -1.35 8.91
CA GLY A 13 7.48 -0.70 10.18
C GLY A 13 7.92 0.76 10.21
N ASP A 14 7.98 1.43 9.05
CA ASP A 14 8.38 2.84 8.96
C ASP A 14 7.19 3.81 9.16
N GLY A 15 5.99 3.25 9.35
CA GLY A 15 4.75 3.97 9.57
C GLY A 15 4.10 4.47 8.27
N LYS A 16 4.62 4.05 7.12
CA LYS A 16 4.15 4.42 5.78
C LYS A 16 3.93 3.16 4.95
N ILE A 17 3.02 3.21 3.99
CA ILE A 17 2.88 2.11 3.03
C ILE A 17 3.33 2.56 1.66
N SER A 18 4.45 2.02 1.19
CA SER A 18 4.90 2.24 -0.18
C SER A 18 4.13 1.37 -1.17
N SER A 19 4.08 1.81 -2.44
CA SER A 19 3.55 1.01 -3.55
C SER A 19 4.19 -0.39 -3.66
N SER A 20 5.46 -0.52 -3.29
CA SER A 20 6.15 -1.81 -3.25
C SER A 20 5.60 -2.72 -2.15
N GLU A 21 5.40 -2.18 -0.94
CA GLU A 21 4.87 -2.93 0.20
C GLU A 21 3.41 -3.33 -0.02
N LEU A 22 2.60 -2.45 -0.61
CA LEU A 22 1.26 -2.78 -1.10
C LEU A 22 1.32 -3.94 -2.08
N GLY A 23 2.22 -3.91 -3.06
CA GLY A 23 2.36 -5.00 -4.03
C GLY A 23 2.79 -6.32 -3.41
N GLU A 24 3.66 -6.30 -2.40
CA GLU A 24 4.10 -7.51 -1.70
C GLU A 24 3.03 -8.11 -0.80
N THR A 25 2.21 -7.27 -0.16
CA THR A 25 1.10 -7.72 0.69
C THR A 25 -0.16 -8.08 -0.07
N LEU A 26 -0.36 -7.50 -1.26
CA LEU A 26 -1.43 -7.87 -2.19
C LEU A 26 -1.07 -9.09 -3.06
N LYS A 27 0.22 -9.36 -3.27
CA LYS A 27 0.73 -10.57 -3.96
C LYS A 27 0.07 -11.89 -3.51
N PRO A 28 -0.05 -12.18 -2.19
CA PRO A 28 -0.72 -13.40 -1.72
C PRO A 28 -2.25 -13.33 -1.82
N LEU A 29 -2.85 -12.15 -1.95
CA LEU A 29 -4.30 -11.96 -2.10
C LEU A 29 -4.76 -12.11 -3.56
N GLY A 30 -3.86 -11.95 -4.53
CA GLY A 30 -4.13 -12.17 -5.95
C GLY A 30 -3.08 -11.52 -6.86
N SER A 31 -3.23 -11.72 -8.17
CA SER A 31 -2.36 -11.09 -9.18
C SER A 31 -2.76 -9.62 -9.37
N VAL A 32 -2.36 -8.77 -8.43
CA VAL A 32 -2.58 -7.32 -8.53
C VAL A 32 -1.48 -6.71 -9.39
N THR A 33 -1.86 -5.94 -10.41
CA THR A 33 -0.89 -5.29 -11.31
C THR A 33 -0.33 -4.02 -10.71
N LEU A 34 0.85 -3.59 -11.19
CA LEU A 34 1.44 -2.29 -10.81
C LEU A 34 0.49 -1.12 -11.11
N GLU A 35 -0.32 -1.22 -12.17
CA GLU A 35 -1.34 -0.22 -12.49
C GLU A 35 -2.45 -0.16 -11.43
N GLU A 36 -2.94 -1.30 -10.95
CA GLU A 36 -3.93 -1.34 -9.87
C GLU A 36 -3.35 -0.78 -8.57
N ILE A 37 -2.10 -1.10 -8.25
CA ILE A 37 -1.40 -0.55 -7.09
C ILE A 37 -1.25 0.96 -7.22
N GLN A 38 -0.82 1.46 -8.38
CA GLN A 38 -0.72 2.90 -8.62
C GLN A 38 -2.08 3.60 -8.56
N ARG A 39 -3.14 2.96 -9.03
CA ARG A 39 -4.49 3.52 -8.99
C ARG A 39 -5.03 3.57 -7.56
N MET A 40 -4.85 2.49 -6.78
CA MET A 40 -5.18 2.46 -5.36
C MET A 40 -4.36 3.47 -4.56
N MET A 41 -3.06 3.57 -4.85
CA MET A 41 -2.19 4.61 -4.27
C MET A 41 -2.76 5.98 -4.62
N ALA A 42 -2.98 6.32 -5.88
CA ALA A 42 -3.49 7.63 -6.27
C ALA A 42 -4.88 7.98 -5.73
N GLU A 43 -5.71 6.98 -5.38
CA GLU A 43 -7.01 7.21 -4.75
C GLU A 43 -6.91 7.48 -3.23
N ILE A 44 -5.85 7.01 -2.57
CA ILE A 44 -5.69 7.11 -1.11
C ILE A 44 -4.60 8.15 -0.74
N ASP A 45 -3.52 8.18 -1.52
CA ASP A 45 -2.41 9.15 -1.52
C ASP A 45 -2.93 10.51 -2.01
N THR A 46 -3.43 11.29 -1.05
CA THR A 46 -4.01 12.61 -1.29
C THR A 46 -2.98 13.73 -1.15
N ASP A 47 -1.83 13.46 -0.55
CA ASP A 47 -0.73 14.41 -0.41
C ASP A 47 0.34 14.26 -1.51
N GLY A 48 0.28 13.17 -2.28
CA GLY A 48 1.14 12.88 -3.40
C GLY A 48 2.57 12.55 -2.98
N ASP A 49 2.77 12.12 -1.74
CA ASP A 49 4.11 11.79 -1.23
C ASP A 49 4.60 10.41 -1.72
N GLY A 50 3.72 9.63 -2.35
CA GLY A 50 4.02 8.30 -2.86
C GLY A 50 3.97 7.22 -1.78
N PHE A 51 3.38 7.54 -0.62
CA PHE A 51 3.14 6.69 0.52
C PHE A 51 1.70 6.86 1.03
N LEU A 52 1.20 5.86 1.76
CA LEU A 52 -0.05 5.97 2.54
C LEU A 52 0.25 6.09 4.03
#